data_AF-A0A341D5H7-F1
#
_entry.id   AF-A0A341D5H7-F1
#
_cell.length_a   1.000
_cell.length_b   1.000
_cell.length_c   1.000
_cell.angle_alpha   90.00
_cell.angle_beta   90.00
_cell.angle_gamma   90.00
#
_symmetry.space_group_name_H-M   'P 1'
#
loop_
_entity.id
_entity.type
_entity.pdbx_description
1 polymer ?
#
loop_
_entity_poly.entity_id
_entity_poly.type
_entity_poly.pdbx_seq_one_letter_code
_entity_poly.pdbx_strand_id
1 'polypeptide(L)'
;MTFTKTSQKFGQWADSRANTVFGLGFSSEQQLTKFAEKFQEVKEAARLARDKSQEKIETSSNHSQASSINGTDDEKASSAGPANTHLKSENNKLKIALTQRAAGWTVPTLPVTAWPPPCSAANVKKWEIELQTLRESNARLTTALQDSAASVEQWKRQFSLCHDENERLRNKIDELEEQCSEINREKEKNTQLKRRIEELELELREKETELTDLRKQSEIIPQLMSECEYVSEKLEAAERDNQNLEDKVRSLKTDMEESKYRQRHLKVELKSFLEVLDGKIDDLHNFRRGLSKLGADN
;
A
#
# COMPACT_ATOMS: atom_id res chain seq x y z
N MET A 1 -23.19 -24.20 -8.22
CA MET A 1 -22.92 -23.82 -6.81
C MET A 1 -23.44 -22.42 -6.58
N THR A 2 -24.13 -22.18 -5.48
CA THR A 2 -24.71 -20.86 -5.13
C THR A 2 -24.29 -20.49 -3.72
N PHE A 3 -23.71 -19.31 -3.56
CA PHE A 3 -23.37 -18.75 -2.25
C PHE A 3 -24.58 -18.00 -1.68
N THR A 4 -24.93 -18.34 -0.44
CA THR A 4 -26.09 -17.79 0.28
C THR A 4 -25.60 -17.15 1.57
N LYS A 5 -25.94 -15.87 1.80
CA LYS A 5 -25.69 -15.23 3.09
C LYS A 5 -26.72 -15.74 4.10
N THR A 6 -26.26 -16.36 5.18
CA THR A 6 -27.12 -16.92 6.23
C THR A 6 -27.18 -16.05 7.48
N SER A 7 -26.24 -15.10 7.62
CA SER A 7 -26.20 -14.10 8.70
C SER A 7 -25.34 -12.89 8.29
N GLN A 8 -25.26 -11.85 9.14
CA GLN A 8 -24.52 -10.61 8.92
C GLN A 8 -23.03 -10.84 8.62
N LYS A 9 -22.45 -11.90 9.19
CA LYS A 9 -21.03 -12.23 9.05
C LYS A 9 -20.79 -13.65 8.56
N PHE A 10 -21.83 -14.35 8.10
CA PHE A 10 -21.75 -15.76 7.75
C PHE A 10 -22.43 -16.04 6.41
N GLY A 11 -21.76 -16.82 5.57
CA GLY A 11 -22.32 -17.29 4.32
C GLY A 11 -21.95 -18.75 4.06
N GLN A 12 -22.76 -19.42 3.25
CA GLN A 12 -22.64 -20.85 3.00
C GLN A 12 -22.90 -21.15 1.52
N TRP A 13 -22.33 -22.23 1.02
CA TRP A 13 -22.68 -22.78 -0.28
C TRP A 13 -22.70 -24.30 -0.22
N ALA A 14 -23.59 -24.89 -1.03
CA ALA A 14 -23.66 -26.33 -1.19
C ALA A 14 -22.88 -26.76 -2.43
N ASP A 15 -22.05 -27.80 -2.26
CA ASP A 15 -21.49 -28.58 -3.35
C ASP A 15 -22.31 -29.86 -3.51
N SER A 16 -23.15 -29.90 -4.54
CA SER A 16 -23.96 -31.08 -4.86
C SER A 16 -23.13 -32.26 -5.36
N ARG A 17 -21.93 -32.02 -5.90
CA ARG A 17 -21.04 -33.08 -6.39
C ARG A 17 -20.31 -33.77 -5.23
N ALA A 18 -19.95 -33.00 -4.20
CA ALA A 18 -19.36 -33.52 -2.97
C ALA A 18 -20.40 -33.86 -1.89
N ASN A 19 -21.69 -33.63 -2.17
CA ASN A 19 -22.80 -33.73 -1.20
C ASN A 19 -22.49 -33.08 0.17
N THR A 20 -21.81 -31.93 0.14
CA THR A 20 -21.27 -31.27 1.32
C THR A 20 -21.62 -29.79 1.32
N VAL A 21 -21.93 -29.24 2.49
CA VAL A 21 -22.19 -27.80 2.69
C VAL A 21 -20.98 -27.17 3.35
N PHE A 22 -20.47 -26.12 2.72
CA PHE A 22 -19.35 -25.32 3.23
C PHE A 22 -19.86 -23.99 3.77
N GLY A 23 -19.34 -23.58 4.93
CA GLY A 23 -19.66 -22.31 5.56
C GLY A 23 -18.41 -21.51 5.85
N LEU A 24 -18.50 -20.18 5.66
CA LEU A 24 -17.43 -19.24 5.93
C LEU A 24 -17.93 -18.08 6.77
N GLY A 25 -17.17 -17.74 7.81
CA GLY A 25 -17.40 -16.59 8.68
C GLY A 25 -16.40 -15.46 8.40
N PHE A 26 -16.83 -14.21 8.56
CA PHE A 26 -16.03 -13.01 8.31
C PHE A 26 -16.02 -12.09 9.53
N SER A 27 -14.98 -11.26 9.66
CA SER A 27 -14.88 -10.31 10.77
C SER A 27 -15.86 -9.13 10.65
N SER A 28 -16.32 -8.82 9.43
CA SER A 28 -17.30 -7.77 9.13
C SER A 28 -18.25 -8.12 7.99
N GLU A 29 -19.44 -7.50 7.99
CA GLU A 29 -20.44 -7.64 6.93
C GLU A 29 -19.93 -7.16 5.56
N GLN A 30 -19.08 -6.13 5.57
CA GLN A 30 -18.46 -5.62 4.35
C GLN A 30 -17.55 -6.66 3.71
N GLN A 31 -16.79 -7.43 4.49
CA GLN A 31 -15.94 -8.51 3.97
C GLN A 31 -16.79 -9.65 3.40
N LEU A 32 -17.86 -10.06 4.08
CA LEU A 32 -18.81 -11.05 3.57
C LEU A 32 -19.44 -10.60 2.24
N THR A 33 -19.79 -9.31 2.13
CA THR A 33 -20.41 -8.76 0.92
C THR A 33 -19.44 -8.73 -0.26
N LYS A 34 -18.21 -8.24 -0.05
CA LYS A 34 -17.14 -8.30 -1.05
C LYS A 34 -16.83 -9.73 -1.49
N PHE A 35 -16.85 -10.68 -0.56
CA PHE A 35 -16.65 -12.09 -0.91
C PHE A 35 -17.81 -12.63 -1.76
N ALA A 36 -19.06 -12.33 -1.40
CA ALA A 36 -20.23 -12.78 -2.17
C ALA A 36 -20.21 -12.27 -3.61
N GLU A 37 -19.82 -11.00 -3.81
CA GLU A 37 -19.65 -10.39 -5.13
C GLU A 37 -18.54 -11.10 -5.93
N LYS A 38 -17.37 -11.31 -5.32
CA LYS A 38 -16.25 -11.98 -5.99
C LYS A 38 -16.54 -13.45 -6.28
N PHE A 39 -17.28 -14.13 -5.41
CA PHE A 39 -17.74 -15.49 -5.65
C PHE A 39 -18.67 -15.56 -6.87
N GLN A 40 -19.58 -14.58 -7.00
CA GLN A 40 -20.47 -14.48 -8.15
C GLN A 40 -19.70 -14.16 -9.44
N GLU A 41 -18.69 -13.29 -9.38
CA GLU A 41 -17.80 -12.97 -10.49
C GLU A 41 -17.05 -14.21 -11.01
N VAL A 42 -16.42 -14.98 -10.10
CA VAL A 42 -15.71 -16.22 -10.46
C VAL A 42 -16.68 -17.26 -11.03
N LYS A 43 -17.90 -17.34 -10.48
CA LYS A 43 -18.94 -18.25 -11.00
C LYS A 43 -19.33 -17.90 -12.44
N GLU A 44 -19.53 -16.61 -12.76
CA GLU A 44 -19.85 -16.18 -14.12
C GLU A 44 -18.65 -16.32 -15.07
N ALA A 45 -17.43 -16.03 -14.61
CA ALA A 45 -16.22 -16.25 -15.41
C ALA A 45 -16.02 -17.73 -15.74
N ALA A 46 -16.26 -18.64 -14.79
CA ALA A 46 -16.22 -20.07 -15.01
C ALA A 46 -17.33 -20.55 -15.96
N ARG A 47 -18.53 -19.94 -15.88
CA ARG A 47 -19.63 -20.21 -16.83
C ARG A 47 -19.24 -19.76 -18.24
N LEU A 48 -18.76 -18.53 -18.40
CA LEU A 48 -18.28 -17.98 -19.68
C LEU A 48 -17.13 -18.80 -20.28
N ALA A 49 -16.18 -19.27 -19.46
CA ALA A 49 -15.10 -20.14 -19.92
C ALA A 49 -15.63 -21.49 -20.42
N ARG A 50 -16.65 -22.04 -19.76
CA ARG A 50 -17.31 -23.28 -20.16
C ARG A 50 -18.18 -23.10 -21.40
N ASP A 51 -18.89 -21.99 -21.50
CA ASP A 51 -19.71 -21.66 -22.68
C ASP A 51 -18.79 -21.40 -23.89
N LYS A 52 -17.66 -20.69 -23.71
CA LYS A 52 -16.66 -20.47 -24.77
C LYS A 52 -15.94 -21.75 -25.20
N SER A 53 -15.73 -22.70 -24.29
CA SER A 53 -15.17 -24.01 -24.65
C SER A 53 -16.20 -24.91 -25.33
N GLN A 54 -17.49 -24.76 -25.00
CA GLN A 54 -18.57 -25.52 -25.61
C GLN A 54 -18.98 -24.97 -26.99
N GLU A 55 -18.95 -23.64 -27.19
CA GLU A 55 -19.18 -22.98 -28.49
C GLU A 55 -18.05 -23.30 -29.50
N LYS A 56 -16.83 -23.53 -29.00
CA LYS A 56 -15.70 -24.05 -29.78
C LYS A 56 -15.85 -25.54 -30.15
N ILE A 57 -16.68 -26.30 -29.43
CA ILE A 57 -16.95 -27.73 -29.70
C ILE A 57 -18.14 -27.88 -30.66
N GLU A 58 -19.14 -26.99 -30.63
CA GLU A 58 -20.25 -27.04 -31.58
C GLU A 58 -19.85 -26.57 -33.00
N THR A 59 -18.78 -25.78 -33.12
CA THR A 59 -18.16 -25.45 -34.42
C THR A 59 -17.03 -26.40 -34.85
N SER A 60 -16.65 -27.37 -34.00
CA SER A 60 -15.61 -28.37 -34.31
C SER A 60 -16.03 -29.81 -34.00
N SER A 61 -17.33 -30.12 -34.06
CA SER A 61 -17.82 -31.50 -33.92
C SER A 61 -17.48 -32.32 -35.16
N ASN A 62 -16.25 -32.82 -35.18
CA ASN A 62 -15.94 -34.18 -35.54
C ASN A 62 -14.55 -34.52 -34.99
N HIS A 63 -14.53 -35.62 -34.23
CA HIS A 63 -13.35 -36.41 -33.89
C HIS A 63 -12.65 -36.11 -32.55
N SER A 64 -13.04 -36.95 -31.59
CA SER A 64 -12.16 -37.67 -30.66
C SER A 64 -11.79 -37.04 -29.31
N GLN A 65 -12.49 -37.60 -28.32
CA GLN A 65 -12.05 -38.05 -27.00
C GLN A 65 -10.67 -37.61 -26.49
N ALA A 66 -10.75 -36.99 -25.31
CA ALA A 66 -9.69 -36.62 -24.41
C ALA A 66 -8.88 -37.80 -23.86
N SER A 67 -7.60 -37.55 -23.58
CA SER A 67 -6.91 -38.11 -22.42
C SER A 67 -5.92 -37.10 -21.85
N SER A 68 -6.10 -36.79 -20.56
CA SER A 68 -5.27 -35.92 -19.75
C SER A 68 -3.84 -36.43 -19.60
N ILE A 69 -2.90 -35.49 -19.73
CA ILE A 69 -1.49 -35.59 -19.39
C ILE A 69 -1.32 -35.49 -17.88
N ASN A 70 -0.59 -36.42 -17.29
CA ASN A 70 0.11 -36.22 -16.03
C ASN A 70 1.60 -36.39 -16.34
N GLY A 71 2.38 -35.33 -16.14
CA GLY A 71 3.82 -35.36 -16.30
C GLY A 71 4.49 -36.03 -15.11
N THR A 72 5.69 -36.55 -15.33
CA THR A 72 6.91 -36.20 -14.58
C THR A 72 8.11 -36.91 -15.19
N ASP A 73 9.22 -36.19 -15.16
CA ASP A 73 10.59 -36.67 -14.98
C ASP A 73 11.39 -37.04 -16.24
N ASP A 74 12.26 -36.09 -16.57
CA ASP A 74 13.55 -36.31 -17.21
C ASP A 74 14.35 -37.36 -16.43
N GLU A 75 14.92 -38.33 -17.13
CA GLU A 75 16.29 -38.80 -17.00
C GLU A 75 16.47 -40.05 -17.89
N LYS A 76 17.63 -40.13 -18.56
CA LYS A 76 18.14 -41.31 -19.26
C LYS A 76 17.63 -41.61 -20.69
N ALA A 77 18.01 -40.75 -21.62
CA ALA A 77 18.19 -41.14 -23.03
C ALA A 77 19.39 -42.10 -23.19
N SER A 78 19.19 -43.39 -22.93
CA SER A 78 20.07 -44.47 -23.40
C SER A 78 19.32 -45.79 -23.39
N SER A 79 18.60 -46.06 -24.47
CA SER A 79 18.17 -47.40 -24.84
C SER A 79 17.80 -47.40 -26.32
N ALA A 80 18.69 -47.94 -27.15
CA ALA A 80 18.32 -48.40 -28.48
C ALA A 80 17.22 -49.46 -28.30
N GLY A 81 15.97 -49.08 -28.57
CA GLY A 81 14.82 -49.94 -28.33
C GLY A 81 14.81 -51.24 -29.15
N PRO A 82 14.09 -52.27 -28.66
CA PRO A 82 14.05 -53.63 -29.23
C PRO A 82 13.43 -53.73 -30.64
N ALA A 83 12.85 -52.65 -31.16
CA ALA A 83 12.28 -52.60 -32.51
C ALA A 83 13.35 -52.56 -33.61
N ASN A 84 14.50 -51.91 -33.36
CA ASN A 84 15.55 -51.74 -34.37
C ASN A 84 16.37 -53.03 -34.57
N THR A 85 16.50 -53.85 -33.53
CA THR A 85 17.10 -55.18 -33.60
C THR A 85 16.20 -56.19 -34.32
N HIS A 86 14.88 -56.10 -34.11
CA HIS A 86 13.89 -56.94 -34.79
C HIS A 86 13.88 -56.71 -36.32
N LEU A 87 13.85 -55.45 -36.75
CA LEU A 87 13.87 -55.06 -38.17
C LEU A 87 15.15 -55.49 -38.90
N LYS A 88 16.32 -55.40 -38.25
CA LYS A 88 17.59 -55.90 -38.81
C LYS A 88 17.58 -57.43 -39.00
N SER A 89 16.95 -58.16 -38.08
CA SER A 89 16.88 -59.63 -38.16
C SER A 89 16.01 -60.12 -39.31
N GLU A 90 14.88 -59.45 -39.58
CA GLU A 90 14.02 -59.77 -40.72
C GLU A 90 14.68 -59.42 -42.06
N ASN A 91 15.40 -58.31 -42.14
CA ASN A 91 16.10 -57.90 -43.36
C ASN A 91 17.18 -58.94 -43.75
N ASN A 92 17.92 -59.47 -42.77
CA ASN A 92 18.89 -60.54 -43.00
C ASN A 92 18.24 -61.85 -43.45
N LYS A 93 17.07 -62.22 -42.90
CA LYS A 93 16.32 -63.41 -43.35
C LYS A 93 15.86 -63.28 -44.80
N LEU A 94 15.36 -62.12 -45.21
CA LEU A 94 14.96 -61.86 -46.59
C LEU A 94 16.15 -61.90 -47.56
N LYS A 95 17.32 -61.40 -47.13
CA LYS A 95 18.56 -61.43 -47.93
C LYS A 95 19.06 -62.85 -48.19
N ILE A 96 18.92 -63.75 -47.21
CA ILE A 96 19.28 -65.17 -47.35
C ILE A 96 18.28 -65.89 -48.26
N ALA A 97 16.97 -65.63 -48.11
CA ALA A 97 15.94 -66.23 -48.94
C ALA A 97 16.07 -65.83 -50.43
N LEU A 98 16.47 -64.60 -50.72
CA LEU A 98 16.71 -64.13 -52.08
C LEU A 98 17.93 -64.80 -52.72
N THR A 99 19.00 -64.99 -51.93
CA THR A 99 20.23 -65.68 -52.38
C THR A 99 19.98 -67.17 -52.66
N GLN A 100 19.18 -67.84 -51.82
CA GLN A 100 18.78 -69.24 -52.07
C GLN A 100 17.93 -69.40 -53.33
N ARG A 101 17.07 -68.42 -53.64
CA ARG A 101 16.22 -68.45 -54.84
C ARG A 101 17.00 -68.18 -56.13
N ALA A 102 18.08 -67.40 -56.06
CA ALA A 102 18.95 -67.12 -57.20
C ALA A 102 19.84 -68.33 -57.58
N ALA A 103 20.16 -69.22 -56.63
CA ALA A 103 20.97 -70.42 -56.90
C ALA A 103 20.19 -71.58 -57.58
N GLY A 104 18.86 -71.46 -57.74
CA GLY A 104 18.00 -72.50 -58.32
C GLY A 104 17.71 -72.36 -59.83
N TRP A 105 18.28 -71.36 -60.51
CA TRP A 105 18.18 -71.22 -61.96
C TRP A 105 19.46 -71.68 -62.65
N THR A 106 19.67 -72.98 -62.70
CA THR A 106 20.54 -73.60 -63.69
C THR A 106 19.67 -73.98 -64.89
N VAL A 107 20.03 -73.47 -66.07
CA VAL A 107 19.37 -73.78 -67.35
C VAL A 107 19.71 -75.22 -67.74
N PRO A 108 18.74 -76.12 -67.99
CA PRO A 108 19.03 -77.44 -68.52
C PRO A 108 19.18 -77.39 -70.04
N THR A 109 20.32 -77.84 -70.55
CA THR A 109 20.56 -78.07 -71.97
C THR A 109 20.07 -79.47 -72.35
N LEU A 110 18.96 -79.60 -73.09
CA LEU A 110 18.55 -80.84 -73.76
C LEU A 110 17.85 -80.55 -75.11
N PRO A 111 17.88 -81.50 -76.07
CA PRO A 111 18.00 -81.23 -77.50
C PRO A 111 16.66 -81.01 -78.22
N VAL A 112 16.76 -80.37 -79.39
CA VAL A 112 15.70 -80.18 -80.39
C VAL A 112 15.10 -81.51 -80.84
N THR A 113 13.82 -81.74 -80.53
CA THR A 113 12.82 -82.36 -81.42
C THR A 113 11.44 -82.30 -80.76
N ALA A 114 10.42 -82.07 -81.59
CA ALA A 114 8.99 -81.99 -81.27
C ALA A 114 8.48 -80.66 -80.66
N TRP A 115 7.71 -79.93 -81.47
CA TRP A 115 6.76 -78.93 -80.99
C TRP A 115 5.82 -79.53 -79.92
N PRO A 116 5.65 -78.88 -78.76
CA PRO A 116 4.49 -79.07 -77.92
C PRO A 116 3.26 -78.35 -78.53
N PRO A 117 2.04 -78.80 -78.17
CA PRO A 117 0.77 -78.41 -78.79
C PRO A 117 0.38 -76.95 -78.48
N PRO A 118 -0.62 -76.37 -79.17
CA PRO A 118 -1.18 -75.06 -78.82
C PRO A 118 -1.96 -75.14 -77.49
N CYS A 119 -1.25 -75.13 -76.36
CA CYS A 119 -1.82 -75.02 -75.03
C CYS A 119 -0.87 -74.19 -74.15
N SER A 120 -1.07 -72.86 -74.12
CA SER A 120 -0.51 -71.95 -73.10
C SER A 120 -1.08 -70.51 -73.15
N ALA A 121 -1.95 -70.16 -74.11
CA ALA A 121 -2.48 -68.79 -74.21
C ALA A 121 -3.30 -68.35 -72.97
N ALA A 122 -4.00 -69.27 -72.32
CA ALA A 122 -4.75 -69.00 -71.08
C ALA A 122 -3.81 -68.73 -69.89
N ASN A 123 -2.71 -69.48 -69.78
CA ASN A 123 -1.72 -69.27 -68.73
C ASN A 123 -0.99 -67.95 -68.93
N VAL A 124 -0.59 -67.62 -70.17
CA VAL A 124 0.03 -66.32 -70.49
C VAL A 124 -0.89 -65.16 -70.12
N LYS A 125 -2.19 -65.21 -70.46
CA LYS A 125 -3.18 -64.20 -70.06
C LYS A 125 -3.34 -64.09 -68.54
N LYS A 126 -3.33 -65.21 -67.82
CA LYS A 126 -3.38 -65.21 -66.34
C LYS A 126 -2.16 -64.48 -65.75
N TRP A 127 -0.96 -64.84 -66.21
CA TRP A 127 0.28 -64.19 -65.79
C TRP A 127 0.32 -62.70 -66.16
N GLU A 128 -0.23 -62.33 -67.31
CA GLU A 128 -0.34 -60.94 -67.77
C GLU A 128 -1.28 -60.11 -66.86
N ILE A 129 -2.45 -60.66 -66.50
CA ILE A 129 -3.38 -60.03 -65.54
C ILE A 129 -2.74 -59.92 -64.15
N GLU A 130 -2.04 -60.95 -63.69
CA GLU A 130 -1.41 -60.98 -62.37
C GLU A 130 -0.24 -59.98 -62.29
N LEU A 131 0.55 -59.87 -63.35
CA LEU A 131 1.60 -58.85 -63.49
C LEU A 131 1.01 -57.44 -63.54
N GLN A 132 -0.11 -57.26 -64.25
CA GLN A 132 -0.82 -55.98 -64.28
C GLN A 132 -1.37 -55.60 -62.89
N THR A 133 -1.96 -56.56 -62.17
CA THR A 133 -2.45 -56.37 -60.80
C THR A 133 -1.31 -56.02 -59.83
N LEU A 134 -0.15 -56.67 -59.99
CA LEU A 134 1.05 -56.36 -59.20
C LEU A 134 1.59 -54.97 -59.52
N ARG A 135 1.59 -54.53 -60.78
CA ARG A 135 1.97 -53.16 -61.16
C ARG A 135 1.03 -52.13 -60.53
N GLU A 136 -0.27 -52.36 -60.60
CA GLU A 136 -1.28 -51.50 -59.97
C GLU A 136 -1.12 -51.47 -58.45
N SER A 137 -0.84 -52.63 -57.84
CA SER A 137 -0.57 -52.72 -56.40
C SER A 137 0.71 -51.97 -56.01
N ASN A 138 1.78 -52.09 -56.81
CA ASN A 138 3.03 -51.37 -56.58
C ASN A 138 2.82 -49.85 -56.71
N ALA A 139 2.09 -49.41 -57.73
CA ALA A 139 1.72 -48.01 -57.90
C ALA A 139 0.93 -47.47 -56.69
N ARG A 140 -0.07 -48.22 -56.19
CA ARG A 140 -0.82 -47.84 -54.98
C ARG A 140 0.08 -47.71 -53.75
N LEU A 141 1.01 -48.63 -53.55
CA LEU A 141 1.97 -48.56 -52.44
C LEU A 141 2.91 -47.37 -52.57
N THR A 142 3.38 -47.05 -53.78
CA THR A 142 4.19 -45.85 -54.03
C THR A 142 3.43 -44.57 -53.72
N THR A 143 2.17 -44.46 -54.16
CA THR A 143 1.31 -43.30 -53.82
C THR A 143 1.09 -43.20 -52.31
N ALA A 144 0.75 -44.30 -51.63
CA ALA A 144 0.55 -44.29 -50.19
C ALA A 144 1.83 -43.91 -49.42
N LEU A 145 3.01 -44.32 -49.90
CA LEU A 145 4.29 -43.91 -49.33
C LEU A 145 4.56 -42.42 -49.53
N GLN A 146 4.26 -41.89 -50.72
CA GLN A 146 4.40 -40.46 -51.02
C GLN A 146 3.44 -39.63 -50.16
N ASP A 147 2.19 -40.07 -49.99
CA ASP A 147 1.19 -39.42 -49.14
C ASP A 147 1.60 -39.47 -47.66
N SER A 148 2.15 -40.61 -47.20
CA SER A 148 2.70 -40.73 -45.85
C SER A 148 3.89 -39.79 -45.64
N ALA A 149 4.78 -39.65 -46.62
CA ALA A 149 5.91 -38.72 -46.56
C ALA A 149 5.43 -37.26 -46.50
N ALA A 150 4.44 -36.90 -47.32
CA ALA A 150 3.83 -35.57 -47.30
C ALA A 150 3.16 -35.27 -45.94
N SER A 151 2.47 -36.26 -45.37
CA SER A 151 1.86 -36.18 -44.04
C SER A 151 2.90 -35.93 -42.95
N VAL A 152 4.02 -36.68 -42.94
CA VAL A 152 5.12 -36.46 -41.99
C VAL A 152 5.67 -35.03 -42.08
N GLU A 153 5.86 -34.50 -43.29
CA GLU A 153 6.31 -33.12 -43.47
C GLU A 153 5.27 -32.09 -43.01
N GLN A 154 3.97 -32.37 -43.17
CA GLN A 154 2.91 -31.52 -42.61
C GLN A 154 2.93 -31.52 -41.08
N TRP A 155 3.07 -32.69 -40.44
CA TRP A 155 3.16 -32.80 -38.99
C TRP A 155 4.41 -32.11 -38.43
N LYS A 156 5.56 -32.21 -39.11
CA LYS A 156 6.75 -31.46 -38.75
C LYS A 156 6.50 -29.95 -38.76
N ARG A 157 5.85 -29.41 -39.81
CA ARG A 157 5.49 -27.98 -39.86
C ARG A 157 4.55 -27.58 -38.73
N GLN A 158 3.52 -28.40 -38.46
CA GLN A 158 2.59 -28.14 -37.36
C GLN A 158 3.29 -28.18 -35.99
N PHE A 159 4.20 -29.12 -35.79
CA PHE A 159 5.00 -29.22 -34.58
C PHE A 159 5.89 -27.99 -34.41
N SER A 160 6.58 -27.52 -35.46
CA SER A 160 7.38 -26.29 -35.41
C SER A 160 6.53 -25.08 -35.03
N LEU A 161 5.36 -24.89 -35.65
CA LEU A 161 4.46 -23.78 -35.29
C LEU A 161 3.99 -23.86 -33.84
N CYS A 162 3.63 -25.06 -33.37
CA CYS A 162 3.22 -25.26 -31.98
C CYS A 162 4.37 -25.02 -31.00
N HIS A 163 5.58 -25.42 -31.37
CA HIS A 163 6.79 -25.19 -30.59
C HIS A 163 7.08 -23.68 -30.47
N ASP A 164 7.09 -22.96 -31.59
CA ASP A 164 7.34 -21.51 -31.62
C ASP A 164 6.29 -20.73 -30.82
N GLU A 165 5.03 -21.14 -30.89
CA GLU A 165 3.96 -20.55 -30.06
C GLU A 165 4.17 -20.85 -28.57
N ASN A 166 4.64 -22.05 -28.22
CA ASN A 166 4.95 -22.39 -26.82
C ASN A 166 6.12 -21.54 -26.29
N GLU A 167 7.16 -21.36 -27.09
CA GLU A 167 8.30 -20.49 -26.75
C GLU A 167 7.86 -19.03 -26.59
N ARG A 168 7.02 -18.53 -27.50
CA ARG A 168 6.43 -17.19 -27.39
C ARG A 168 5.61 -17.01 -26.11
N LEU A 169 4.82 -18.02 -25.72
CA LEU A 169 4.04 -17.98 -24.48
C LEU A 169 4.94 -18.05 -23.24
N ARG A 170 6.00 -18.85 -23.25
CA ARG A 170 6.99 -18.89 -22.16
C ARG A 170 7.66 -17.53 -21.97
N ASN A 171 8.15 -16.93 -23.05
CA ASN A 171 8.73 -15.59 -23.00
C ASN A 171 7.73 -14.55 -22.48
N LYS A 172 6.43 -14.69 -22.82
CA LYS A 172 5.40 -13.78 -22.29
C LYS A 172 5.13 -13.98 -20.80
N ILE A 173 5.22 -15.21 -20.31
CA ILE A 173 5.12 -15.50 -18.87
C ILE A 173 6.29 -14.85 -18.14
N ASP A 174 7.51 -15.04 -18.63
CA ASP A 174 8.72 -14.44 -18.02
C ASP A 174 8.62 -12.90 -17.95
N GLU A 175 8.17 -12.26 -19.03
CA GLU A 175 7.95 -10.80 -19.07
C GLU A 175 6.90 -10.35 -18.04
N LEU A 176 5.80 -11.10 -17.89
CA LEU A 176 4.75 -10.78 -16.92
C LEU A 176 5.22 -11.01 -15.47
N GLU A 177 6.07 -12.01 -15.23
CA GLU A 177 6.68 -12.29 -13.93
C GLU A 177 7.65 -11.17 -13.51
N GLU A 178 8.45 -10.66 -14.46
CA GLU A 178 9.32 -9.50 -14.24
C GLU A 178 8.50 -8.24 -13.93
N GLN A 179 7.43 -7.98 -14.70
CA GLN A 179 6.52 -6.86 -14.43
C GLN A 179 5.85 -6.97 -13.06
N CYS A 180 5.44 -8.17 -12.65
CA CYS A 180 4.88 -8.39 -11.30
C CYS A 180 5.92 -8.11 -10.21
N SER A 181 7.16 -8.51 -10.42
CA SER A 181 8.27 -8.26 -9.50
C SER A 181 8.55 -6.76 -9.36
N GLU A 182 8.53 -6.02 -10.46
CA GLU A 182 8.69 -4.57 -10.47
C GLU A 182 7.53 -3.86 -9.77
N ILE A 183 6.28 -4.27 -10.02
CA ILE A 183 5.10 -3.76 -9.30
C ILE A 183 5.23 -3.99 -7.79
N ASN A 184 5.74 -5.15 -7.36
CA ASN A 184 5.93 -5.44 -5.95
C ASN A 184 7.03 -4.56 -5.32
N ARG A 185 8.12 -4.33 -6.04
CA ARG A 185 9.19 -3.41 -5.62
C ARG A 185 8.66 -1.99 -5.46
N GLU A 186 7.82 -1.53 -6.38
CA GLU A 186 7.23 -0.20 -6.33
C GLU A 186 6.19 -0.07 -5.20
N LYS A 187 5.40 -1.12 -4.96
CA LYS A 187 4.51 -1.19 -3.78
C LYS A 187 5.28 -1.05 -2.47
N GLU A 188 6.43 -1.73 -2.34
CA GLU A 188 7.25 -1.65 -1.12
C GLU A 188 7.88 -0.27 -0.94
N LYS A 189 8.32 0.41 -2.01
CA LYS A 189 8.73 1.82 -1.90
C LYS A 189 7.56 2.71 -1.49
N ASN A 190 6.36 2.46 -2.03
CA ASN A 190 5.17 3.24 -1.69
C ASN A 190 4.79 3.08 -0.20
N THR A 191 4.90 1.87 0.36
CA THR A 191 4.69 1.63 1.80
C THR A 191 5.76 2.30 2.66
N GLN A 192 7.02 2.33 2.21
CA GLN A 192 8.10 3.06 2.87
C GLN A 192 7.87 4.58 2.86
N LEU A 193 7.49 5.14 1.71
CA LEU A 193 7.16 6.56 1.58
C LEU A 193 5.97 6.96 2.45
N LYS A 194 4.93 6.13 2.52
CA LYS A 194 3.79 6.35 3.42
C LYS A 194 4.21 6.41 4.89
N ARG A 195 5.03 5.46 5.34
CA ARG A 195 5.60 5.49 6.70
C ARG A 195 6.41 6.76 6.94
N ARG A 196 7.23 7.17 5.98
CA ARG A 196 8.03 8.40 6.12
C ARG A 196 7.16 9.66 6.19
N ILE A 197 6.05 9.71 5.45
CA ILE A 197 5.07 10.79 5.54
C ILE A 197 4.44 10.81 6.93
N GLU A 198 3.97 9.67 7.44
CA GLU A 198 3.37 9.58 8.79
C GLU A 198 4.34 10.01 9.91
N GLU A 199 5.63 9.65 9.79
CA GLU A 199 6.69 10.08 10.70
C GLU A 199 6.87 11.61 10.66
N LEU A 200 6.97 12.19 9.46
CA LEU A 200 7.13 13.64 9.29
C LEU A 200 5.90 14.42 9.76
N GLU A 201 4.69 13.89 9.58
CA GLU A 201 3.46 14.46 10.11
C GLU A 201 3.40 14.43 11.65
N LEU A 202 3.99 13.40 12.27
CA LEU A 202 4.12 13.33 13.73
C LEU A 202 5.14 14.35 14.25
N GLU A 203 6.32 14.44 13.62
CA GLU A 203 7.35 15.42 13.94
C GLU A 203 6.81 16.86 13.79
N LEU A 204 6.07 17.13 12.71
CA LEU A 204 5.45 18.44 12.49
C LEU A 204 4.46 18.78 13.60
N ARG A 205 3.59 17.86 14.00
CA ARG A 205 2.64 18.08 15.11
C ARG A 205 3.36 18.34 16.44
N GLU A 206 4.44 17.62 16.71
CA GLU A 206 5.26 17.87 17.91
C GLU A 206 5.85 19.28 17.88
N LYS A 207 6.43 19.69 16.75
CA LYS A 207 6.95 21.06 16.57
C LYS A 207 5.87 22.13 16.66
N GLU A 208 4.67 21.87 16.17
CA GLU A 208 3.52 22.78 16.35
C GLU A 208 3.16 22.94 17.82
N THR A 209 3.13 21.85 18.60
CA THR A 209 2.87 21.93 20.05
C THR A 209 3.97 22.71 20.79
N GLU A 210 5.24 22.45 20.48
CA GLU A 210 6.39 23.19 21.02
C GLU A 210 6.27 24.69 20.71
N LEU A 211 5.92 25.05 19.48
CA LEU A 211 5.70 26.44 19.08
C LEU A 211 4.53 27.08 19.83
N THR A 212 3.44 26.36 20.09
CA THR A 212 2.33 26.91 20.88
C THR A 212 2.74 27.18 22.32
N ASP A 213 3.56 26.33 22.92
CA ASP A 213 4.01 26.51 24.30
C ASP A 213 5.04 27.64 24.41
N LEU A 214 5.97 27.74 23.44
CA LEU A 214 6.88 28.89 23.35
C LEU A 214 6.13 30.22 23.15
N ARG A 215 5.04 30.23 22.39
CA ARG A 215 4.18 31.43 22.26
C ARG A 215 3.55 31.81 23.59
N LYS A 216 2.95 30.86 24.32
CA LYS A 216 2.41 31.13 25.68
C LYS A 216 3.50 31.64 26.61
N GLN A 217 4.69 31.06 26.56
CA GLN A 217 5.82 31.52 27.38
C GLN A 217 6.25 32.94 27.00
N SER A 218 6.21 33.29 25.71
CA SER A 218 6.55 34.64 25.24
C SER A 218 5.57 35.71 25.71
N GLU A 219 4.32 35.35 26.05
CA GLU A 219 3.32 36.27 26.60
C GLU A 219 3.59 36.65 28.07
N ILE A 220 4.43 35.90 28.78
CA ILE A 220 4.76 36.18 30.19
C ILE A 220 5.51 37.51 30.33
N ILE A 221 6.44 37.83 29.41
CA ILE A 221 7.22 39.07 29.50
C ILE A 221 6.32 40.31 29.37
N PRO A 222 5.44 40.43 28.34
CA PRO A 222 4.47 41.52 28.25
C PRO A 222 3.55 41.64 29.47
N GLN A 223 3.07 40.51 30.00
CA GLN A 223 2.25 40.51 31.22
C GLN A 223 3.02 41.09 32.41
N LEU A 224 4.26 40.63 32.63
CA LEU A 224 5.10 41.14 33.70
C LEU A 224 5.45 42.63 33.51
N MET A 225 5.68 43.09 32.28
CA MET A 225 5.87 44.52 31.99
C MET A 225 4.63 45.33 32.39
N SER A 226 3.43 44.85 32.06
CA SER A 226 2.18 45.54 32.45
C SER A 226 1.97 45.59 33.96
N GLU A 227 2.36 44.52 34.68
CA GLU A 227 2.33 44.52 36.16
C GLU A 227 3.35 45.49 36.75
N CYS A 228 4.57 45.55 36.20
CA CYS A 228 5.59 46.52 36.58
C CYS A 228 5.12 47.97 36.37
N GLU A 229 4.49 48.27 35.24
CA GLU A 229 3.91 49.58 34.93
C GLU A 229 2.81 49.94 35.95
N TYR A 230 1.89 49.02 36.20
CA TYR A 230 0.81 49.21 37.18
C TYR A 230 1.33 49.48 38.60
N VAL A 231 2.33 48.72 39.05
CA VAL A 231 2.95 48.92 40.36
C VAL A 231 3.69 50.26 40.40
N SER A 232 4.36 50.66 39.32
CA SER A 232 5.05 51.94 39.23
C SER A 232 4.08 53.12 39.30
N GLU A 233 2.96 53.08 38.57
CA GLU A 233 1.91 54.10 38.65
C GLU A 233 1.33 54.23 40.07
N LYS A 234 1.11 53.10 40.74
CA LYS A 234 0.67 53.10 42.15
C LYS A 234 1.71 53.71 43.09
N LEU A 235 2.99 53.41 42.87
CA LEU A 235 4.08 53.98 43.65
C LEU A 235 4.14 55.50 43.47
N GLU A 236 4.11 55.99 42.22
CA GLU A 236 4.08 57.43 41.93
C GLU A 236 2.86 58.13 42.55
N ALA A 237 1.69 57.46 42.55
CA ALA A 237 0.51 57.99 43.21
C ALA A 237 0.69 58.13 44.73
N ALA A 238 1.25 57.10 45.38
CA ALA A 238 1.54 57.13 46.80
C ALA A 238 2.62 58.17 47.14
N GLU A 239 3.64 58.33 46.30
CA GLU A 239 4.69 59.34 46.47
C GLU A 239 4.13 60.77 46.39
N ARG A 240 3.23 61.04 45.42
CA ARG A 240 2.53 62.33 45.33
C ARG A 240 1.67 62.62 46.56
N ASP A 241 0.93 61.63 47.05
CA ASP A 241 0.11 61.80 48.26
C ASP A 241 0.98 62.05 49.49
N ASN A 242 2.11 61.36 49.60
CA ASN A 242 3.06 61.56 50.69
C ASN A 242 3.68 62.98 50.63
N GLN A 243 4.06 63.45 49.44
CA GLN A 243 4.54 64.83 49.24
C GLN A 243 3.49 65.86 49.66
N ASN A 244 2.22 65.67 49.28
CA ASN A 244 1.12 66.54 49.69
C ASN A 244 0.94 66.58 51.21
N LEU A 245 1.10 65.43 51.89
CA LEU A 245 1.05 65.34 53.35
C LEU A 245 2.25 66.04 54.00
N GLU A 246 3.45 65.88 53.46
CA GLU A 246 4.65 66.57 53.94
C GLU A 246 4.51 68.11 53.84
N ASP A 247 3.97 68.60 52.73
CA ASP A 247 3.71 70.03 52.53
C ASP A 247 2.65 70.54 53.51
N LYS A 248 1.59 69.76 53.76
CA LYS A 248 0.58 70.10 54.76
C LYS A 248 1.16 70.12 56.18
N VAL A 249 2.02 69.16 56.53
CA VAL A 249 2.74 69.14 57.81
C VAL A 249 3.64 70.36 57.94
N ARG A 250 4.34 70.75 56.87
CA ARG A 250 5.18 71.96 56.83
C ARG A 250 4.36 73.23 57.08
N SER A 251 3.22 73.39 56.41
CA SER A 251 2.30 74.52 56.61
C SER A 251 1.75 74.58 58.04
N LEU A 252 1.28 73.44 58.57
CA LEU A 252 0.77 73.40 59.95
C LEU A 252 1.88 73.73 60.96
N LYS A 253 3.13 73.32 60.69
CA LYS A 253 4.28 73.66 61.53
C LYS A 253 4.57 75.16 61.51
N THR A 254 4.49 75.83 60.35
CA THR A 254 4.67 77.28 60.26
C THR A 254 3.54 78.02 60.98
N ASP A 255 2.29 77.61 60.80
CA ASP A 255 1.13 78.22 61.47
C ASP A 255 1.20 78.08 62.99
N MET A 256 1.63 76.91 63.48
CA MET A 256 1.85 76.67 64.90
C MET A 256 2.95 77.58 65.47
N GLU A 257 4.06 77.76 64.75
CA GLU A 257 5.15 78.63 65.21
C GLU A 257 4.74 80.10 65.21
N GLU A 258 3.99 80.54 64.19
CA GLU A 258 3.44 81.90 64.14
C GLU A 258 2.43 82.13 65.28
N SER A 259 1.55 81.17 65.56
CA SER A 259 0.63 81.23 66.70
C SER A 259 1.38 81.31 68.04
N LYS A 260 2.46 80.53 68.21
CA LYS A 260 3.31 80.61 69.42
C LYS A 260 4.02 81.96 69.52
N TYR A 261 4.47 82.53 68.40
CA TYR A 261 5.06 83.87 68.35
C TYR A 261 4.04 84.93 68.77
N ARG A 262 2.83 84.92 68.18
CA ARG A 262 1.72 85.82 68.56
C ARG A 262 1.37 85.69 70.05
N GLN A 263 1.31 84.46 70.57
CA GLN A 263 1.07 84.22 72.00
C GLN A 263 2.18 84.81 72.89
N ARG A 264 3.45 84.63 72.53
CA ARG A 264 4.60 85.23 73.25
C ARG A 264 4.53 86.74 73.22
N HIS A 265 4.22 87.33 72.07
CA HIS A 265 4.09 88.78 71.91
C HIS A 265 2.98 89.35 72.80
N LEU A 266 1.77 88.78 72.73
CA LEU A 266 0.64 89.16 73.60
C LEU A 266 0.99 89.02 75.09
N LYS A 267 1.75 87.98 75.48
CA LYS A 267 2.20 87.81 76.86
C LYS A 267 3.15 88.93 77.31
N VAL A 268 4.02 89.41 76.42
CA VAL A 268 4.92 90.54 76.69
C VAL A 268 4.13 91.84 76.80
N GLU A 269 3.19 92.10 75.89
CA GLU A 269 2.31 93.27 75.96
C GLU A 269 1.50 93.27 77.26
N LEU A 270 0.90 92.14 77.64
CA LEU A 270 0.15 92.01 78.89
C LEU A 270 1.04 92.28 80.11
N LYS A 271 2.28 91.78 80.10
CA LYS A 271 3.25 92.07 81.16
C LYS A 271 3.57 93.56 81.24
N SER A 272 3.80 94.21 80.10
CA SER A 272 4.03 95.66 80.04
C SER A 272 2.83 96.46 80.54
N PHE A 273 1.60 96.07 80.16
CA PHE A 273 0.38 96.69 80.69
C PHE A 273 0.26 96.53 82.21
N LEU A 274 0.59 95.35 82.75
CA LEU A 274 0.60 95.11 84.20
C LEU A 274 1.64 96.01 84.89
N GLU A 275 2.86 96.11 84.37
CA GLU A 275 3.90 97.00 84.93
C GLU A 275 3.46 98.49 84.94
N VAL A 276 2.75 98.94 83.89
CA VAL A 276 2.16 100.30 83.84
C VAL A 276 1.06 100.48 84.88
N LEU A 277 0.20 99.46 85.07
CA LEU A 277 -0.85 99.50 86.08
C LEU A 277 -0.27 99.55 87.50
N ASP A 278 0.75 98.73 87.78
CA ASP A 278 1.46 98.74 89.06
C ASP A 278 2.05 100.13 89.34
N GLY A 279 2.71 100.75 88.36
CA GLY A 279 3.21 102.13 88.48
C GLY A 279 2.10 103.14 88.78
N LYS A 280 0.95 103.05 88.11
CA LYS A 280 -0.22 103.92 88.41
C LYS A 280 -0.78 103.69 89.81
N ILE A 281 -0.78 102.44 90.29
CA ILE A 281 -1.21 102.11 91.65
C ILE A 281 -0.24 102.73 92.67
N ASP A 282 1.06 102.65 92.44
CA ASP A 282 2.08 103.28 93.28
C ASP A 282 1.92 104.81 93.32
N ASP A 283 1.69 105.45 92.17
CA ASP A 283 1.38 106.87 92.09
C ASP A 283 0.14 107.23 92.92
N LEU A 284 -0.96 106.48 92.77
CA LEU A 284 -2.17 106.67 93.58
C LEU A 284 -1.90 106.47 95.09
N HIS A 285 -1.06 105.50 95.46
CA HIS A 285 -0.61 105.32 96.84
C HIS A 285 0.18 106.52 97.36
N ASN A 286 1.07 107.08 96.54
CA ASN A 286 1.82 108.29 96.87
C ASN A 286 0.91 109.52 97.01
N PHE A 287 -0.04 109.70 96.10
CA PHE A 287 -1.07 110.74 96.19
C PHE A 287 -1.86 110.63 97.49
N ARG A 288 -2.37 109.44 97.82
CA ARG A 288 -3.09 109.18 99.07
C ARG A 288 -2.24 109.51 100.30
N ARG A 289 -0.97 109.11 100.31
CA ARG A 289 -0.02 109.41 101.39
C ARG A 289 0.25 110.92 101.53
N GLY A 290 0.39 111.62 100.40
CA GLY A 290 0.54 113.07 100.35
C GLY A 290 -0.69 113.80 100.90
N LEU A 291 -1.89 113.36 100.51
CA LEU A 291 -3.16 113.86 101.05
C LEU A 291 -3.28 113.62 102.56
N SER A 292 -2.88 112.44 103.06
CA SER A 292 -2.86 112.16 104.50
C SER A 292 -1.90 113.06 105.29
N LYS A 293 -0.75 113.46 104.71
CA LYS A 293 0.16 114.44 105.34
C LYS A 293 -0.46 115.84 105.38
N LEU A 294 -1.14 116.27 104.32
CA LEU A 294 -1.86 117.54 104.29
C LEU A 294 -3.02 117.61 105.31
N GLY A 295 -3.60 116.46 105.67
CA GLY A 295 -4.63 116.35 106.71
C GLY A 295 -4.11 116.23 108.15
N ALA A 296 -2.80 116.11 108.36
CA ALA A 296 -2.18 116.04 109.68
C ALA A 296 -1.61 117.40 110.17
N ASP A 297 -1.55 118.41 109.29
CA ASP A 297 -1.08 119.77 109.58
C ASP A 297 -2.24 120.77 109.84
N ASN A 298 -3.41 120.28 110.26
CA ASN A 298 -4.58 121.06 110.72
C ASN A 298 -5.06 120.52 112.07
#